data_AF-A0A2C9C9V3-F1
#
_entry.id   AF-A0A2C9C9V3-F1
#
_cell.length_a   1.000
_cell.length_b   1.000
_cell.length_c   1.000
_cell.angle_alpha   90.00
_cell.angle_beta   90.00
_cell.angle_gamma   90.00
#
_symmetry.space_group_name_H-M   'P 1'
#
loop_
_entity.id
_entity.type
_entity.pdbx_description
1 polymer ?
#
loop_
_entity_poly.entity_id
_entity_poly.type
_entity_poly.pdbx_seq_one_letter_code
_entity_poly.pdbx_strand_id
1 'polypeptide(L)'
;MRRCIFFVMVIICAGVFNTVNADAVPFTSGIKLVDHMKENDKAVSGMKEVDWLKTGLYLGFIGGVYDACDGAFFCASPSDPTQGEIVSTVSKYLKENPERWNEPAVVLVVDALKEAYPCPQ
;
A
#
# COMPACT_ATOMS: atom_id res chain seq x y z
N MET A 1 33.54 10.82 7.84
CA MET A 1 32.11 11.20 7.89
C MET A 1 31.21 10.56 6.81
N ARG A 2 31.65 9.58 5.99
CA ARG A 2 30.77 8.82 5.06
C ARG A 2 30.58 7.34 5.41
N ARG A 3 31.19 6.87 6.51
CA ARG A 3 31.13 5.46 6.96
C ARG A 3 30.18 5.20 8.13
N CYS A 4 29.67 6.26 8.79
CA CYS A 4 28.74 6.13 9.93
C CYS A 4 27.26 5.99 9.49
N ILE A 5 26.92 6.37 8.26
CA ILE A 5 25.52 6.38 7.77
C ILE A 5 25.05 4.96 7.39
N PHE A 6 25.93 4.12 6.83
CA PHE A 6 25.56 2.74 6.45
C PHE A 6 25.22 1.85 7.64
N PHE A 7 25.80 2.09 8.81
CA PHE A 7 25.52 1.29 10.01
C PHE A 7 24.15 1.60 10.63
N VAL A 8 23.62 2.81 10.43
CA VAL A 8 22.32 3.22 10.98
C VAL A 8 21.15 2.59 10.20
N MET A 9 21.33 2.30 8.91
CA MET A 9 20.29 1.65 8.09
C MET A 9 20.12 0.15 8.38
N VAL A 10 21.19 -0.55 8.82
CA VAL A 10 21.14 -1.99 9.11
C VAL A 10 20.51 -2.29 10.47
N ILE A 11 20.61 -1.36 11.43
CA ILE A 11 20.11 -1.57 12.80
C ILE A 11 18.58 -1.42 12.90
N ILE A 12 17.95 -0.68 11.97
CA ILE A 12 16.48 -0.57 11.90
C ILE A 12 15.84 -1.92 11.48
N CYS A 13 16.57 -2.77 10.75
CA CYS A 13 16.08 -4.09 10.33
C CYS A 13 16.28 -5.22 11.36
N ALA A 14 17.11 -5.04 12.40
CA ALA A 14 17.51 -6.14 13.29
C ALA A 14 17.07 -6.00 14.76
N GLY A 15 16.36 -4.93 15.11
CA GLY A 15 16.29 -4.46 16.51
C GLY A 15 14.99 -4.61 17.29
N VAL A 16 13.89 -5.12 16.73
CA VAL A 16 12.63 -5.25 17.51
C VAL A 16 11.87 -6.55 17.17
N PHE A 17 12.38 -7.69 17.63
CA PHE A 17 11.55 -8.88 17.86
C PHE A 17 10.93 -8.77 19.25
N ASN A 18 9.96 -7.86 19.43
CA ASN A 18 8.94 -8.06 20.45
C ASN A 18 7.88 -8.98 19.83
N THR A 19 7.34 -9.92 20.60
CA THR A 19 6.23 -10.78 20.17
C THR A 19 5.01 -9.91 19.89
N VAL A 20 4.91 -9.38 18.68
CA VAL A 20 3.67 -8.81 18.17
C VAL A 20 2.67 -9.96 18.10
N ASN A 21 1.59 -9.84 18.87
CA ASN A 21 0.44 -10.73 18.73
C ASN A 21 0.09 -10.78 17.23
N ALA A 22 -0.09 -11.98 16.69
CA ALA A 22 -0.37 -12.21 15.27
C ALA A 22 -1.67 -11.57 14.76
N ASP A 23 -2.36 -10.80 15.60
CA ASP A 23 -3.56 -10.02 15.31
C ASP A 23 -3.27 -8.58 14.85
N ALA A 24 -2.02 -8.09 14.94
CA ALA A 24 -1.59 -6.85 14.30
C ALA A 24 -1.02 -7.17 12.92
N VAL A 25 -1.89 -7.48 11.96
CA VAL A 25 -1.45 -8.18 10.75
C VAL A 25 -0.89 -7.21 9.71
N PRO A 26 0.40 -7.30 9.33
CA PRO A 26 0.87 -6.67 8.10
C PRO A 26 -0.02 -7.10 6.91
N PHE A 27 -0.21 -6.22 5.92
CA PHE A 27 -0.84 -6.57 4.64
C PHE A 27 0.06 -7.57 3.89
N THR A 28 -0.03 -8.84 4.25
CA THR A 28 0.67 -9.93 3.57
C THR A 28 -0.15 -10.48 2.42
N SER A 29 -1.48 -10.29 2.43
CA SER A 29 -2.40 -10.81 1.42
C SER A 29 -3.39 -9.77 0.90
N GLY A 30 -3.76 -9.92 -0.37
CA GLY A 30 -4.75 -9.11 -1.07
C GLY A 30 -6.13 -9.20 -0.44
N ILE A 31 -6.49 -10.33 0.16
CA ILE A 31 -7.77 -10.49 0.88
C ILE A 31 -7.89 -9.45 2.00
N LYS A 32 -6.81 -9.22 2.77
CA LYS A 32 -6.81 -8.20 3.84
C LYS A 32 -6.84 -6.79 3.26
N LEU A 33 -6.14 -6.58 2.14
CA LEU A 33 -6.19 -5.32 1.40
C LEU A 33 -7.62 -4.98 0.96
N VAL A 34 -8.34 -5.97 0.41
CA VAL A 34 -9.73 -5.83 -0.05
C VAL A 34 -10.70 -5.66 1.12
N ASP A 35 -10.50 -6.35 2.24
CA ASP A 35 -11.30 -6.12 3.45
C ASP A 35 -11.19 -4.67 3.93
N HIS A 36 -9.99 -4.11 3.95
CA HIS A 36 -9.78 -2.72 4.35
C HIS A 36 -10.23 -1.72 3.27
N MET A 37 -10.13 -2.07 1.98
CA MET A 37 -10.72 -1.29 0.88
C MET A 37 -12.22 -1.09 1.08
N LYS A 38 -12.95 -2.10 1.55
CA LYS A 38 -14.39 -1.99 1.81
C LYS A 38 -14.68 -0.95 2.89
N GLU A 39 -13.88 -0.87 3.95
CA GLU A 39 -14.03 0.17 4.98
C GLU A 39 -13.70 1.56 4.44
N ASN A 40 -12.69 1.69 3.58
CA ASN A 40 -12.41 2.93 2.88
C ASN A 40 -13.58 3.35 1.97
N ASP A 41 -14.20 2.41 1.25
CA ASP A 41 -15.41 2.66 0.44
C ASP A 41 -16.57 3.18 1.31
N LYS A 42 -16.69 2.70 2.56
CA LYS A 42 -17.66 3.24 3.53
C LYS A 42 -17.33 4.67 3.93
N ALA A 43 -16.06 4.94 4.22
CA ALA A 43 -15.59 6.27 4.61
C ALA A 43 -15.88 7.32 3.52
N VAL A 44 -15.53 7.01 2.27
CA VAL A 44 -15.71 7.95 1.13
C VAL A 44 -17.16 8.12 0.72
N SER A 45 -18.03 7.14 1.00
CA SER A 45 -19.48 7.26 0.75
C SER A 45 -20.23 8.00 1.86
N GLY A 46 -19.55 8.42 2.93
CA GLY A 46 -20.14 9.17 4.03
C GLY A 46 -21.00 8.31 4.97
N MET A 47 -20.76 7.00 5.03
CA MET A 47 -21.44 6.12 6.00
C MET A 47 -21.02 6.46 7.44
N LYS A 48 -21.95 6.28 8.38
CA LYS A 48 -21.74 6.63 9.80
C LYS A 48 -20.90 5.61 10.57
N GLU A 49 -20.95 4.34 10.16
CA GLU A 49 -20.21 3.24 10.79
C GLU A 49 -19.05 2.82 9.89
N VAL A 50 -17.86 3.32 10.23
CA VAL A 50 -16.61 3.12 9.49
C VAL A 50 -15.55 2.64 10.47
N ASP A 51 -14.86 1.56 10.13
CA ASP A 51 -13.63 1.19 10.82
C ASP A 51 -12.48 2.10 10.33
N TRP A 52 -12.24 3.17 11.08
CA TRP A 52 -11.20 4.15 10.76
C TRP A 52 -9.78 3.58 10.87
N LEU A 53 -9.57 2.55 11.69
CA LEU A 53 -8.26 1.91 11.78
C LEU A 53 -7.97 1.15 10.50
N LYS A 54 -8.92 0.34 10.02
CA LYS A 54 -8.78 -0.36 8.73
C LYS A 54 -8.62 0.60 7.57
N THR A 55 -9.39 1.68 7.57
CA THR A 55 -9.29 2.76 6.56
C THR A 55 -7.89 3.37 6.57
N GLY A 56 -7.38 3.79 7.74
CA GLY A 56 -6.04 4.37 7.85
C GLY A 56 -4.94 3.39 7.43
N LEU A 57 -5.07 2.11 7.79
CA LEU A 57 -4.14 1.06 7.35
C LEU A 57 -4.15 0.88 5.83
N TYR A 58 -5.32 0.92 5.18
CA TYR A 58 -5.43 0.84 3.71
C TYR A 58 -4.69 2.00 3.03
N LEU A 59 -4.97 3.23 3.46
CA LEU A 59 -4.34 4.44 2.93
C LEU A 59 -2.82 4.41 3.14
N GLY A 60 -2.38 4.11 4.37
CA GLY A 60 -0.96 4.10 4.73
C GLY A 60 -0.17 3.01 4.02
N PHE A 61 -0.74 1.81 3.84
CA PHE A 61 -0.07 0.74 3.10
C PHE A 61 0.12 1.11 1.62
N ILE A 62 -0.92 1.64 0.96
CA ILE A 62 -0.82 2.07 -0.44
C ILE A 62 0.18 3.22 -0.59
N GLY A 63 0.13 4.23 0.28
CA GLY A 63 1.10 5.33 0.28
C GLY A 63 2.54 4.85 0.48
N GLY A 64 2.76 3.92 1.42
CA GLY A 64 4.08 3.34 1.65
C GLY A 64 4.61 2.53 0.47
N VAL A 65 3.76 1.77 -0.23
CA VAL A 65 4.15 1.08 -1.48
C VAL A 65 4.43 2.10 -2.58
N TYR A 66 3.63 3.16 -2.69
CA TYR A 66 3.86 4.23 -3.66
C TYR A 66 5.26 4.83 -3.48
N ASP A 67 5.57 5.31 -2.28
CA ASP A 67 6.85 5.96 -1.95
C ASP A 67 8.05 5.02 -2.14
N ALA A 68 7.89 3.72 -1.86
CA ALA A 68 8.97 2.75 -1.96
C ALA A 68 9.24 2.26 -3.39
N CYS A 69 8.26 2.36 -4.30
CA CYS A 69 8.31 1.73 -5.61
C CYS A 69 8.25 2.70 -6.81
N ASP A 70 7.85 3.96 -6.61
CA ASP A 70 7.87 4.97 -7.67
C ASP A 70 9.30 5.21 -8.18
N GLY A 71 9.42 5.35 -9.50
CA GLY A 71 10.68 5.44 -10.23
C GLY A 71 11.43 4.11 -10.41
N ALA A 72 10.96 3.01 -9.82
CA ALA A 72 11.58 1.68 -9.95
C ALA A 72 10.67 0.65 -10.63
N PHE A 73 9.40 0.56 -10.21
CA PHE A 73 8.43 -0.42 -10.74
C PHE A 73 7.31 0.22 -11.57
N PHE A 74 7.01 1.48 -11.29
CA PHE A 74 6.10 2.37 -12.01
C PHE A 74 6.67 3.80 -11.90
N CYS A 75 6.19 4.73 -12.73
CA CYS A 75 6.72 6.09 -12.81
C CYS A 75 5.56 7.08 -12.86
N ALA A 76 5.18 7.62 -11.70
CA ALA A 76 4.04 8.55 -11.57
C ALA A 76 4.42 10.01 -11.87
N SER A 77 5.70 10.34 -11.97
CA SER A 77 6.17 11.62 -12.50
C SER A 77 5.99 11.68 -14.03
N PRO A 78 5.49 12.80 -14.59
CA PRO A 78 5.28 14.11 -13.96
C PRO A 78 3.85 14.36 -13.44
N SER A 79 2.95 13.36 -13.46
CA SER A 79 1.56 13.57 -13.03
C SER A 79 1.39 13.86 -11.53
N ASP A 80 2.31 13.37 -10.69
CA ASP A 80 2.35 13.58 -9.23
C ASP A 80 0.95 13.44 -8.57
N PRO A 81 0.30 12.26 -8.71
CA PRO A 81 -1.07 12.06 -8.26
C PRO A 81 -1.21 12.25 -6.74
N THR A 82 -2.34 12.78 -6.33
CA THR A 82 -2.69 12.90 -4.91
C THR A 82 -2.86 11.51 -4.27
N GLN A 83 -2.71 11.42 -2.94
CA GLN A 83 -2.98 10.18 -2.20
C GLN A 83 -4.38 9.61 -2.51
N GLY A 84 -5.38 10.48 -2.70
CA GLY A 84 -6.73 10.08 -3.05
C GLY A 84 -6.81 9.41 -4.43
N GLU A 85 -6.10 9.95 -5.43
CA GLU A 85 -6.02 9.38 -6.78
C GLU A 85 -5.27 8.05 -6.78
N ILE A 86 -4.13 7.96 -6.06
CA ILE A 86 -3.36 6.71 -5.92
C ILE A 86 -4.25 5.61 -5.30
N VAL A 87 -4.94 5.92 -4.21
CA VAL A 87 -5.84 4.97 -3.53
C VAL A 87 -7.03 4.60 -4.39
N SER A 88 -7.59 5.56 -5.13
CA SER A 88 -8.70 5.32 -6.06
C SER A 88 -8.29 4.37 -7.19
N THR A 89 -7.10 4.57 -7.78
CA THR A 89 -6.52 3.68 -8.80
C THR A 89 -6.39 2.25 -8.28
N VAL A 90 -5.81 2.06 -7.10
CA VAL A 90 -5.67 0.73 -6.49
C VAL A 90 -7.04 0.12 -6.17
N SER A 91 -7.97 0.90 -5.62
CA SER A 91 -9.33 0.44 -5.33
C SER A 91 -10.06 -0.04 -6.58
N LYS A 92 -9.93 0.72 -7.69
CA LYS A 92 -10.49 0.35 -8.99
C LYS A 92 -9.92 -0.98 -9.47
N TYR A 93 -8.59 -1.10 -9.48
CA TYR A 93 -7.90 -2.31 -9.91
C TYR A 93 -8.33 -3.55 -9.11
N LEU A 94 -8.42 -3.45 -7.78
CA LEU A 94 -8.88 -4.55 -6.94
C LEU A 94 -10.33 -4.97 -7.27
N LYS A 95 -11.22 -4.01 -7.55
CA LYS A 95 -12.62 -4.29 -7.92
C LYS A 95 -12.73 -4.96 -9.29
N GLU A 96 -11.84 -4.62 -10.21
CA GLU A 96 -11.81 -5.16 -11.57
C GLU A 96 -11.13 -6.54 -11.67
N ASN A 97 -10.34 -6.95 -10.67
CA ASN A 97 -9.57 -8.20 -10.66
C ASN A 97 -9.83 -9.09 -9.41
N PRO A 98 -11.07 -9.52 -9.14
CA PRO A 98 -11.41 -10.30 -7.94
C PRO A 98 -10.71 -11.67 -7.86
N GLU A 99 -10.38 -12.28 -8.99
CA GLU A 99 -9.66 -13.56 -9.07
C GLU A 99 -8.24 -13.48 -8.50
N ARG A 100 -7.66 -12.28 -8.41
CA ARG A 100 -6.31 -12.03 -7.91
C ARG A 100 -6.23 -11.72 -6.42
N TRP A 101 -7.36 -11.64 -5.71
CA TRP A 101 -7.38 -11.24 -4.28
C TRP A 101 -6.57 -12.15 -3.36
N ASN A 102 -6.28 -13.39 -3.77
CA ASN A 102 -5.45 -14.32 -3.00
C ASN A 102 -3.94 -14.05 -3.12
N GLU A 103 -3.52 -13.13 -3.98
CA GLU A 103 -2.11 -12.76 -4.17
C GLU A 103 -1.59 -11.85 -3.05
N PRO A 104 -0.27 -11.65 -2.93
CA PRO A 104 0.29 -10.70 -1.97
C PRO A 104 -0.20 -9.26 -2.22
N ALA A 105 -0.53 -8.54 -1.15
CA ALA A 105 -1.07 -7.17 -1.26
C ALA A 105 -0.14 -6.22 -2.02
N VAL A 106 1.18 -6.32 -1.79
CA VAL A 106 2.18 -5.49 -2.46
C VAL A 106 2.19 -5.72 -3.98
N VAL A 107 1.99 -6.96 -4.44
CA VAL A 107 1.93 -7.29 -5.87
C VAL A 107 0.71 -6.61 -6.50
N LEU A 108 -0.45 -6.69 -5.85
CA LEU A 108 -1.67 -6.06 -6.35
C LEU A 108 -1.54 -4.53 -6.42
N VAL A 109 -0.93 -3.89 -5.42
CA VAL A 109 -0.71 -2.43 -5.43
C VAL A 109 0.28 -2.03 -6.51
N VAL A 110 1.42 -2.72 -6.63
CA VAL A 110 2.44 -2.42 -7.65
C VAL A 110 1.88 -2.62 -9.06
N ASP A 111 1.16 -3.71 -9.31
CA ASP A 111 0.58 -3.97 -10.64
C ASP A 111 -0.49 -2.91 -11.00
N ALA A 112 -1.34 -2.53 -10.05
CA ALA A 112 -2.33 -1.46 -10.25
C ALA A 112 -1.66 -0.13 -10.64
N LEU A 113 -0.60 0.25 -9.92
CA LEU A 113 0.13 1.50 -10.17
C LEU A 113 0.97 1.43 -11.44
N LYS A 114 1.49 0.26 -11.79
CA LYS A 114 2.22 0.04 -13.04
C LYS A 114 1.31 0.11 -14.27
N GLU A 115 0.08 -0.39 -14.16
CA GLU A 115 -0.92 -0.25 -15.21
C GLU A 115 -1.30 1.21 -15.42
N ALA A 116 -1.48 1.97 -14.34
CA ALA A 116 -1.86 3.38 -14.41
C ALA A 116 -0.71 4.33 -14.77
N TYR A 117 0.51 4.01 -14.33
CA TYR A 117 1.70 4.88 -14.41
C TYR A 117 2.91 4.10 -14.95
N PRO A 118 2.87 3.59 -16.20
CA PRO A 118 3.97 2.81 -16.75
C PRO A 118 5.25 3.67 -16.90
N CYS A 119 6.40 3.09 -16.58
CA CYS A 119 7.69 3.75 -16.83
C CYS A 119 7.99 3.85 -18.34
N PRO A 120 8.61 4.97 -18.78
CA PRO A 120 9.15 5.07 -20.14
C PRO A 120 10.14 3.93 -20.43
N GLN A 121 10.16 3.47 -21.68
CA GLN A 121 11.14 2.49 -22.17
C GLN A 121 12.48 3.14 -22.52
#